data_AF-A0A841VNK3-F1
#
_entry.id   AF-A0A841VNK3-F1
#
_cell.length_a   1.000
_cell.length_b   1.000
_cell.length_c   1.000
_cell.angle_alpha   90.00
_cell.angle_beta   90.00
_cell.angle_gamma   90.00
#
_symmetry.space_group_name_H-M   'P 1'
#
loop_
_entity.id
_entity.type
_entity.pdbx_description
1 polymer ?
#
loop_
_entity_poly.entity_id
_entity_poly.type
_entity_poly.pdbx_seq_one_letter_code
_entity_poly.pdbx_strand_id
1 'polypeptide(L)' 'MKLDSHRPDFAVQPRMQNLEDLNWVKLLLLPNPFSFDEALLLCPVSADEWLAWIPDHGEAILNIRHFCY' A
#
# COMPACT_ATOMS: atom_id res chain seq x y z
N MET A 1 19.50 -11.61 -38.83
CA MET A 1 18.17 -12.01 -38.33
C MET A 1 17.72 -10.90 -37.39
N LYS A 2 16.76 -10.08 -37.83
CA LYS A 2 16.26 -8.92 -37.11
C LYS A 2 14.95 -9.39 -36.47
N LEU A 3 14.89 -9.46 -35.15
CA LEU A 3 13.68 -9.83 -34.43
C LEU A 3 13.00 -8.55 -33.97
N ASP A 4 12.07 -8.09 -34.79
CA ASP A 4 11.14 -7.00 -34.48
C ASP A 4 10.24 -7.43 -33.32
N SER A 5 10.63 -7.08 -32.10
CA SER A 5 9.82 -7.29 -30.90
C SER A 5 8.97 -6.05 -30.63
N HIS A 6 8.04 -5.76 -31.55
CA HIS A 6 6.92 -4.87 -31.25
C HIS A 6 5.84 -5.67 -30.53
N ARG A 7 6.12 -5.95 -29.26
CA ARG A 7 5.15 -6.47 -28.31
C ARG A 7 4.76 -5.27 -27.47
N PRO A 8 3.55 -4.71 -27.59
CA PRO A 8 3.08 -3.77 -26.58
C PRO A 8 3.03 -4.60 -25.30
N ASP A 9 4.01 -4.34 -24.45
CA ASP A 9 4.11 -4.87 -23.11
C ASP A 9 2.91 -4.30 -22.36
N PHE A 10 1.77 -4.97 -22.48
CA PHE A 10 0.68 -4.90 -21.54
C PHE A 10 1.13 -5.58 -20.24
N ALA A 11 2.37 -5.33 -19.81
CA ALA A 11 2.69 -5.40 -18.41
C ALA A 11 1.70 -4.43 -17.80
N VAL A 12 0.77 -5.01 -17.05
CA VAL A 12 0.27 -4.38 -15.85
C VAL A 12 1.53 -4.00 -15.08
N GLN A 13 2.10 -2.84 -15.40
CA GLN A 13 3.00 -2.17 -14.51
C GLN A 13 2.09 -1.88 -13.33
N PRO A 14 2.26 -2.53 -12.17
CA PRO A 14 1.67 -1.94 -10.99
C PRO A 14 2.23 -0.52 -11.00
N ARG A 15 1.39 0.51 -10.90
CA ARG A 15 1.81 1.92 -10.84
C ARG A 15 2.57 2.20 -9.53
N MET A 16 3.48 1.31 -9.14
CA MET A 16 4.43 1.39 -8.03
C MET A 16 5.46 2.52 -8.22
N GLN A 17 5.36 3.32 -9.28
CA GLN A 17 6.26 4.46 -9.56
C GLN A 17 6.16 5.59 -8.53
N ASN A 18 5.51 5.36 -7.38
CA ASN A 18 5.52 6.30 -6.26
C ASN A 18 5.24 5.62 -4.91
N LEU A 19 5.54 4.33 -4.72
CA LEU A 19 5.45 3.74 -3.36
C LEU A 19 6.42 4.41 -2.38
N GLU A 20 7.48 5.05 -2.90
CA GLU A 20 8.48 5.80 -2.14
C GLU A 20 7.96 7.10 -1.52
N ASP A 21 6.85 7.66 -2.04
CA ASP A 21 6.15 8.84 -1.48
C ASP A 21 4.90 8.44 -0.67
N LEU A 22 4.58 7.14 -0.59
CA LEU A 22 3.48 6.69 0.24
C LEU A 22 3.87 6.83 1.72
N ASN A 23 2.97 7.45 2.47
CA ASN A 23 3.16 7.67 3.89
C ASN A 23 3.02 6.34 4.64
N TRP A 24 4.15 5.83 5.12
CA TRP A 24 4.17 4.83 6.17
C TRP A 24 3.70 5.49 7.47
N VAL A 25 2.69 4.90 8.10
CA VAL A 25 2.10 5.37 9.36
C VAL A 25 2.24 4.29 10.42
N LYS A 26 2.41 4.71 11.67
CA LYS A 26 2.43 3.77 12.80
C LYS A 26 1.02 3.48 13.30
N LEU A 27 0.65 2.21 13.35
CA LEU A 27 -0.59 1.70 13.93
C LEU A 27 -0.55 1.85 15.45
N LEU A 28 -1.54 2.54 16.00
CA LEU A 28 -1.79 2.66 17.44
C LEU A 28 -2.35 1.37 18.04
N LEU A 29 -3.08 0.60 17.23
CA LEU A 29 -3.64 -0.69 17.62
C LEU A 29 -3.22 -1.75 16.61
N LEU A 30 -2.48 -2.74 17.09
CA LEU A 30 -2.06 -3.88 16.29
C LEU A 30 -3.26 -4.81 16.09
N PRO A 31 -3.55 -5.23 14.84
CA PRO A 31 -4.60 -6.23 14.59
C PRO A 31 -4.23 -7.59 15.20
N ASN A 32 -2.93 -7.87 15.37
CA ASN A 32 -2.41 -9.08 15.97
C ASN A 32 -1.04 -8.81 16.63
N PRO A 33 -0.68 -9.44 17.76
CA PRO A 33 0.59 -9.21 18.46
C PRO A 33 1.86 -9.53 17.66
N PHE A 34 1.75 -10.19 16.50
CA PHE A 34 2.87 -10.49 15.61
C PHE A 34 2.91 -9.61 14.35
N SER A 35 1.92 -8.74 14.15
CA SER A 35 1.91 -7.83 13.00
C SER A 35 2.89 -6.68 13.23
N PHE A 36 3.39 -6.11 12.13
CA PHE A 36 4.15 -4.88 12.21
C PHE A 36 3.26 -3.72 12.65
N ASP A 37 3.81 -2.81 13.45
CA ASP A 37 3.15 -1.57 13.85
C ASP A 37 3.17 -0.51 12.74
N GLU A 38 3.55 -0.85 11.52
CA GLU A 38 3.66 0.08 10.41
C GLU A 38 2.74 -0.35 9.26
N ALA A 39 2.05 0.62 8.66
CA ALA A 39 1.17 0.41 7.53
C ALA A 39 1.43 1.47 6.46
N LEU A 40 1.35 1.05 5.20
CA LEU A 40 1.52 1.92 4.05
C LEU A 40 0.16 2.45 3.61
N LEU A 41 -0.09 3.75 3.73
CA LEU A 41 -1.33 4.34 3.22
C LEU A 41 -1.34 4.31 1.69
N LEU A 42 -2.33 3.64 1.10
CA LEU A 42 -2.48 3.51 -0.36
C LEU A 42 -3.42 4.57 -0.92
N CYS A 43 -4.66 4.62 -0.42
CA CYS A 43 -5.64 5.61 -0.87
C CYS A 43 -6.71 5.91 0.20
N PRO A 44 -7.25 7.14 0.25
CA PRO A 44 -8.39 7.46 1.09
C PRO A 44 -9.65 6.78 0.55
N VAL A 45 -10.36 6.06 1.43
CA VAL A 45 -11.65 5.43 1.12
C VAL A 45 -12.80 6.33 1.55
N SER A 46 -12.63 7.09 2.62
CA SER A 46 -13.58 8.07 3.15
C SER A 46 -12.86 9.16 3.94
N ALA A 47 -13.60 10.12 4.51
CA ALA A 47 -13.02 11.24 5.28
C ALA A 47 -12.13 10.78 6.44
N ASP A 48 -12.52 9.67 7.11
CA ASP A 48 -11.82 9.11 8.27
C ASP A 48 -11.22 7.73 7.99
N GLU A 49 -11.28 7.21 6.77
CA GLU A 49 -10.88 5.83 6.44
C GLU A 49 -9.93 5.79 5.25
N TRP A 50 -8.88 4.99 5.39
CA TRP A 50 -7.84 4.81 4.39
C TRP A 50 -7.62 3.34 4.13
N LEU A 51 -7.47 2.99 2.85
CA LEU A 51 -6.92 1.71 2.46
C LEU A 51 -5.43 1.76 2.71
N ALA A 52 -4.94 0.82 3.50
CA ALA A 52 -3.54 0.68 3.83
C ALA A 52 -3.06 -0.75 3.60
N TRP A 53 -1.76 -0.91 3.46
CA TRP A 53 -1.11 -2.21 3.37
C TRP A 53 -0.21 -2.42 4.59
N ILE A 54 -0.47 -3.49 5.33
CA ILE A 54 0.29 -3.85 6.53
C ILE A 54 1.20 -5.03 6.15
N PRO A 55 2.52 -4.96 6.39
CA PRO A 55 3.40 -6.12 6.23
C PRO A 55 2.88 -7.29 7.08
N ASP A 56 2.94 -8.51 6.55
CA ASP A 56 2.43 -9.75 7.17
C ASP A 56 0.90 -9.94 7.16
N HIS A 57 0.12 -8.86 7.04
CA HIS A 57 -1.36 -8.93 7.05
C HIS A 57 -2.00 -8.64 5.68
N GLY A 58 -1.36 -7.84 4.83
CA GLY A 58 -1.89 -7.43 3.53
C GLY A 58 -2.75 -6.17 3.60
N GLU A 59 -3.75 -6.06 2.73
CA GLU A 59 -4.62 -4.88 2.64
C GLU A 59 -5.59 -4.80 3.83
N ALA A 60 -5.71 -3.62 4.43
CA ALA A 60 -6.59 -3.34 5.55
C ALA A 60 -7.19 -1.95 5.45
N ILE A 61 -8.43 -1.79 5.92
CA ILE A 61 -9.05 -0.47 6.10
C ILE A 61 -8.66 0.05 7.46
N LEU A 62 -7.98 1.20 7.49
CA LEU A 62 -7.57 1.88 8.71
C LEU A 62 -8.40 3.14 8.90
N ASN A 63 -8.91 3.31 10.12
CA ASN A 63 -9.44 4.60 10.54
C ASN A 63 -8.29 5.55 10.89
N ILE A 64 -8.42 6.84 10.61
CA ILE A 64 -7.40 7.85 10.98
C ILE A 64 -7.08 7.89 12.48
N ARG A 65 -7.96 7.35 13.33
CA ARG A 65 -7.75 7.22 14.78
C ARG A 65 -6.93 6.00 15.17
N HIS A 66 -6.67 5.09 14.24
CA HIS A 66 -5.90 3.87 14.47
C HIS A 66 -4.42 4.02 14.10
N PHE A 67 -3.99 5.17 13.57
CA PHE A 67 -2.60 5.40 13.23
C PHE A 67 -2.16 6.84 13.47
N CYS A 68 -0.85 7.05 13.56
CA CYS A 68 -0.21 8.36 13.66
C CYS A 68 0.91 8.50 12.61
N TYR A 69 1.26 9.75 12.31
CA TYR A 69 2.42 10.15 11.52
C TYR A 69 3.71 10.12 12.35
#